data_AF-A0A916YZF6-F1
#
_entry.id   AF-A0A916YZF6-F1
#
_cell.length_a   1.000
_cell.length_b   1.000
_cell.length_c   1.000
_cell.angle_alpha   90.00
_cell.angle_beta   90.00
_cell.angle_gamma   90.00
#
_symmetry.space_group_name_H-M   'P 1'
#
loop_
_entity.id
_entity.type
_entity.pdbx_description
1 polymer ?
#
loop_
_entity_poly.entity_id
_entity_poly.type
_entity_poly.pdbx_seq_one_letter_code
_entity_poly.pdbx_strand_id
1 'polypeptide(L)'
;MADMEIEKQGYSGFERLMFFVTPILFTIVLLGVLVTLFDFNLRNKALELGNSIPFLRDVLPEPAEVDNQTAGESDGQTANKNNAAKIAELSAAIASKEAALKQAGETKSKLDQEIKDLQAEVDQLKETSKDKQLDDEQYQSKITELANMYAKITPSKAAPILESMALEEAVLVLDAMRPDDRVRILEKMTPKAAANATVMLKDGKTSKDRQIAALQARIKQQESATAQPETILDKQQLKATFNSMDAKSAAELLLKMADVSPSKVLRILNAVDDTARSRIVAEMSGLNNKITAQLVSKLMVGK
;
A
#
# COMPACT_ATOMS: atom_id res chain seq x y z
N MET A 1 -89.63 -14.33 -38.46
CA MET A 1 -89.62 -15.72 -38.95
C MET A 1 -89.19 -15.66 -40.40
N ALA A 2 -88.01 -16.18 -40.69
CA ALA A 2 -87.54 -16.44 -42.04
C ALA A 2 -86.51 -17.57 -41.93
N ASP A 3 -87.03 -18.79 -42.05
CA ASP A 3 -86.24 -19.97 -42.38
C ASP A 3 -85.53 -19.72 -43.69
N MET A 4 -84.21 -19.93 -43.69
CA MET A 4 -83.43 -20.11 -44.90
C MET A 4 -82.78 -21.48 -44.77
N GLU A 5 -83.26 -22.41 -45.59
CA GLU A 5 -82.84 -23.80 -45.67
C GLU A 5 -81.32 -23.91 -45.77
N ILE A 6 -80.71 -24.54 -44.76
CA ILE A 6 -79.39 -25.13 -44.87
C ILE A 6 -79.63 -26.59 -45.23
N GLU A 7 -79.47 -26.93 -46.50
CA GLU A 7 -79.47 -28.33 -46.94
C GLU A 7 -78.26 -29.07 -46.33
N LYS A 8 -78.54 -30.04 -45.47
CA LYS A 8 -77.57 -30.99 -44.91
C LYS A 8 -77.30 -32.09 -45.93
N GLN A 9 -76.08 -32.13 -46.48
CA GLN A 9 -75.49 -33.39 -46.95
C GLN A 9 -74.53 -33.92 -45.88
N GLY A 10 -74.70 -35.18 -45.49
CA GLY A 10 -73.98 -35.81 -44.39
C GLY A 10 -72.50 -36.03 -44.72
N TYR A 11 -71.62 -35.40 -43.94
CA TYR A 11 -70.17 -35.63 -43.96
C TYR A 11 -69.87 -37.11 -43.64
N SER A 12 -69.29 -37.83 -44.61
CA SER A 12 -69.06 -39.27 -44.52
C SER A 12 -67.81 -39.55 -43.68
N GLY A 13 -67.77 -40.68 -42.95
CA GLY A 13 -66.68 -41.02 -42.01
C GLY A 13 -65.26 -40.99 -42.62
N PHE A 14 -65.14 -41.09 -43.94
CA PHE A 14 -63.89 -40.94 -44.67
C PHE A 14 -63.38 -39.48 -44.73
N GLU A 15 -64.26 -38.48 -44.81
CA GLU A 15 -63.86 -37.06 -44.77
C GLU A 15 -63.32 -36.67 -43.39
N ARG A 16 -63.87 -37.27 -42.32
CA ARG A 16 -63.34 -37.11 -40.95
C ARG A 16 -61.97 -37.78 -40.78
N LEU A 17 -61.72 -38.89 -41.47
CA LEU A 17 -60.40 -39.53 -41.51
C LEU A 17 -59.39 -38.68 -42.30
N MET A 18 -59.76 -38.19 -43.48
CA MET A 18 -58.93 -37.28 -44.29
C MET A 18 -58.51 -36.04 -43.48
N PHE A 19 -59.44 -35.41 -42.75
CA PHE A 19 -59.13 -34.26 -41.89
C PHE A 19 -58.10 -34.57 -40.80
N PHE A 20 -58.04 -35.81 -40.28
CA PHE A 20 -57.02 -36.24 -39.32
C PHE A 20 -55.71 -36.70 -39.97
N VAL A 21 -55.77 -37.32 -41.16
CA VAL A 21 -54.59 -37.83 -41.86
C VAL A 21 -53.76 -36.68 -42.46
N THR A 22 -54.39 -35.63 -42.98
CA THR A 22 -53.69 -34.47 -43.57
C THR A 22 -52.67 -33.82 -42.62
N PRO A 23 -52.99 -33.48 -41.35
CA PRO A 23 -51.99 -32.90 -40.44
C PRO A 23 -50.90 -33.90 -40.04
N ILE A 24 -51.20 -35.20 -39.95
CA ILE A 24 -50.19 -36.24 -39.65
C ILE A 24 -49.22 -36.42 -40.81
N LEU A 25 -49.71 -36.44 -42.05
CA LEU A 25 -48.87 -36.55 -43.24
C LEU A 25 -47.93 -35.33 -43.36
N PHE A 26 -48.46 -34.13 -43.10
CA PHE A 26 -47.69 -32.90 -43.13
C PHE A 26 -46.56 -32.90 -42.09
N THR A 27 -46.82 -33.38 -40.87
CA THR A 27 -45.78 -33.47 -39.83
C THR A 27 -44.70 -34.49 -40.17
N ILE A 28 -45.06 -35.64 -40.78
CA ILE A 28 -44.09 -36.65 -41.24
C ILE A 28 -43.15 -36.06 -42.30
N VAL A 29 -43.71 -35.33 -43.28
CA VAL A 29 -42.90 -34.69 -44.33
C VAL A 29 -41.97 -33.63 -43.74
N LEU A 30 -42.48 -32.79 -42.84
CA LEU A 30 -41.70 -31.73 -42.19
C LEU A 30 -40.59 -32.32 -41.31
N LEU A 31 -40.87 -33.39 -40.55
CA LEU A 31 -39.87 -34.14 -39.78
C LEU A 31 -38.82 -34.79 -40.69
N GLY A 32 -39.23 -35.35 -41.83
CA GLY A 32 -38.31 -35.93 -42.82
C GLY A 32 -37.30 -34.90 -43.32
N VAL A 33 -37.75 -33.70 -43.67
CA VAL A 33 -36.86 -32.59 -44.05
C VAL A 33 -35.95 -32.20 -42.89
N LEU A 34 -36.47 -32.16 -41.66
CA LEU A 34 -35.68 -31.86 -40.46
C LEU A 34 -34.54 -32.87 -40.23
N VAL A 35 -34.81 -34.17 -40.43
CA VAL A 35 -33.81 -35.25 -40.31
C VAL A 35 -32.74 -35.13 -41.38
N THR A 36 -33.07 -34.68 -42.60
CA THR A 36 -32.05 -34.48 -43.66
C THR A 36 -31.10 -33.31 -43.40
N LEU A 37 -31.51 -32.34 -42.59
CA LEU A 37 -30.70 -31.16 -42.26
C LEU A 37 -29.83 -31.34 -40.99
N PHE A 38 -30.10 -32.35 -40.17
CA PHE A 38 -29.33 -32.68 -38.96
C PHE A 38 -28.35 -33.87 -39.20
N ASP A 39 -27.35 -33.97 -38.33
CA ASP A 39 -26.25 -34.95 -38.30
C ASP A 39 -26.58 -36.41 -38.74
N PHE A 40 -25.63 -37.07 -39.42
CA PHE A 40 -25.77 -38.43 -39.98
C PHE A 40 -26.21 -39.51 -38.96
N ASN A 41 -25.85 -39.33 -37.68
CA ASN A 41 -26.14 -40.30 -36.62
C ASN A 41 -27.63 -40.36 -36.23
N LEU A 42 -28.36 -39.24 -36.34
CA LEU A 42 -29.79 -39.19 -36.01
C LEU A 42 -30.64 -39.80 -37.13
N ARG A 43 -30.20 -39.60 -38.38
CA ARG A 43 -30.79 -40.21 -39.58
C ARG A 43 -30.72 -41.74 -39.51
N ASN A 44 -29.57 -42.31 -39.14
CA ASN A 44 -29.40 -43.76 -39.06
C ASN A 44 -30.31 -44.40 -37.99
N LYS A 45 -30.43 -43.78 -36.81
CA LYS A 45 -31.36 -44.24 -35.76
C LYS A 45 -32.84 -44.11 -36.14
N ALA A 46 -33.20 -43.08 -36.90
CA ALA A 46 -34.58 -42.90 -37.38
C ALA A 46 -34.96 -43.95 -38.44
N LEU A 47 -34.03 -44.29 -39.34
CA LEU A 47 -34.21 -45.35 -40.34
C LEU A 47 -34.31 -46.74 -39.70
N GLU A 48 -33.51 -47.01 -38.66
CA GLU A 48 -33.56 -48.26 -37.88
C GLU A 48 -34.93 -48.45 -37.18
N LEU A 49 -35.47 -47.37 -36.59
CA LEU A 49 -36.78 -47.39 -35.95
C LEU A 49 -37.92 -47.57 -36.96
N GLY A 50 -37.81 -46.94 -38.15
CA GLY A 50 -38.78 -47.06 -39.24
C GLY A 50 -38.81 -48.47 -39.85
N ASN A 51 -37.66 -49.13 -39.94
CA ASN A 51 -37.53 -50.49 -40.47
C ASN A 51 -38.16 -51.57 -39.54
N SER A 52 -38.37 -51.23 -38.26
CA SER A 52 -38.95 -52.13 -37.25
C SER A 52 -40.49 -52.20 -37.27
N ILE A 53 -41.15 -51.41 -38.12
CA ILE A 53 -42.61 -51.38 -38.25
C ILE A 53 -43.03 -52.27 -39.44
N PRO A 54 -43.86 -53.33 -39.23
CA PRO A 54 -44.12 -54.40 -40.20
C PRO A 54 -44.93 -54.02 -41.47
N PHE A 55 -44.92 -52.75 -41.90
CA PHE A 55 -45.48 -52.28 -43.18
C PHE A 55 -44.64 -51.19 -43.87
N LEU A 56 -43.66 -50.61 -43.19
CA LEU A 56 -42.84 -49.50 -43.71
C LEU A 56 -41.48 -49.98 -44.23
N ARG A 57 -41.09 -51.22 -43.92
CA ARG A 57 -39.83 -51.85 -44.32
C ARG A 57 -39.60 -51.87 -45.84
N ASP A 58 -40.65 -52.12 -46.62
CA ASP A 58 -40.49 -52.36 -48.06
C ASP A 58 -40.44 -51.07 -48.90
N VAL A 59 -40.73 -49.91 -48.28
CA VAL A 59 -40.77 -48.59 -48.96
C VAL A 59 -39.61 -47.70 -48.53
N LEU A 60 -39.01 -47.97 -47.37
CA LEU A 60 -37.89 -47.20 -46.82
C LEU A 60 -36.55 -47.76 -47.33
N PRO A 61 -35.60 -46.90 -47.75
CA PRO A 61 -34.25 -47.32 -48.10
C PRO A 61 -33.55 -47.99 -46.89
N GLU A 62 -32.86 -49.10 -47.12
CA GLU A 62 -32.07 -49.76 -46.07
C GLU A 62 -30.99 -48.79 -45.52
N PRO A 63 -30.75 -48.79 -44.19
CA PRO A 63 -29.63 -48.07 -43.62
C PRO A 63 -28.34 -48.62 -44.24
N ALA A 64 -27.38 -47.74 -44.57
CA ALA A 64 -26.11 -48.19 -45.12
C ALA A 64 -25.38 -49.06 -44.07
N GLU A 65 -25.46 -50.38 -44.25
CA GLU A 65 -24.64 -51.36 -43.57
C GLU A 65 -23.18 -51.07 -43.90
N VAL A 66 -22.35 -50.92 -42.87
CA VAL A 66 -20.90 -50.85 -43.02
C VAL A 66 -20.41 -52.28 -43.28
N ASP A 67 -20.48 -52.71 -44.54
CA ASP A 67 -20.02 -54.03 -44.97
C ASP A 67 -18.51 -54.16 -44.80
N ASN A 68 -18.12 -54.95 -43.80
CA ASN A 68 -16.77 -55.49 -43.64
C ASN A 68 -16.60 -56.70 -44.56
N GLN A 69 -16.29 -56.50 -45.85
CA GLN A 69 -15.35 -57.33 -46.64
C GLN A 69 -15.27 -56.92 -48.12
N THR A 70 -14.48 -55.89 -48.42
CA THR A 70 -13.47 -55.97 -49.51
C THR A 70 -12.41 -54.90 -49.28
N ALA A 71 -11.52 -55.16 -48.34
CA ALA A 71 -10.20 -54.53 -48.38
C ALA A 71 -9.43 -55.19 -49.52
N GLY A 72 -9.43 -54.53 -50.69
CA GLY A 72 -8.16 -54.41 -51.39
C GLY A 72 -7.14 -53.85 -50.40
N GLU A 73 -5.98 -54.46 -50.33
CA GLU A 73 -4.97 -54.42 -49.26
C GLU A 73 -4.30 -53.05 -48.99
N SER A 74 -5.06 -51.97 -48.79
CA SER A 74 -4.44 -50.65 -48.57
C SER A 74 -5.13 -49.68 -47.59
N ASP A 75 -6.31 -50.00 -47.03
CA ASP A 75 -7.07 -48.98 -46.25
C ASP A 75 -7.20 -49.23 -44.72
N GLY A 76 -6.96 -50.46 -44.24
CA GLY A 76 -7.03 -50.79 -42.80
C GLY A 76 -5.86 -50.24 -41.96
N GLN A 77 -4.72 -49.93 -42.60
CA GLN A 77 -3.56 -49.35 -41.92
C GLN A 77 -3.70 -47.83 -41.69
N THR A 78 -4.54 -47.16 -42.48
CA THR A 78 -4.77 -45.71 -42.42
C THR A 78 -5.78 -45.36 -41.31
N ALA A 79 -6.85 -46.15 -41.16
CA ALA A 79 -7.84 -45.95 -40.08
C ALA A 79 -7.27 -46.20 -38.68
N ASN A 80 -6.45 -47.25 -38.50
CA ASN A 80 -5.77 -47.53 -37.22
C ASN A 80 -4.67 -46.52 -36.90
N LYS A 81 -3.91 -46.03 -37.90
CA LYS A 81 -2.96 -44.92 -37.71
C LYS A 81 -3.67 -43.62 -37.32
N ASN A 82 -4.82 -43.31 -37.93
CA ASN A 82 -5.60 -42.11 -37.60
C ASN A 82 -6.20 -42.15 -36.19
N ASN A 83 -6.67 -43.32 -35.74
CA ASN A 83 -7.14 -43.49 -34.36
C ASN A 83 -5.99 -43.47 -33.35
N ALA A 84 -4.85 -44.10 -33.65
CA ALA A 84 -3.65 -44.01 -32.80
C ALA A 84 -3.10 -42.58 -32.72
N ALA A 85 -3.11 -41.83 -33.82
CA ALA A 85 -2.73 -40.43 -33.86
C ALA A 85 -3.68 -39.55 -33.02
N LYS A 86 -5.00 -39.78 -33.09
CA LYS A 86 -5.98 -39.08 -32.24
C LYS A 86 -5.86 -39.42 -30.76
N ILE A 87 -5.53 -40.67 -30.41
CA ILE A 87 -5.27 -41.06 -29.02
C ILE A 87 -3.99 -40.40 -28.51
N ALA A 88 -2.95 -40.32 -29.35
CA ALA A 88 -1.72 -39.59 -29.01
C ALA A 88 -1.97 -38.08 -28.86
N GLU A 89 -2.78 -37.48 -29.73
CA GLU A 89 -3.16 -36.06 -29.64
C GLU A 89 -4.02 -35.76 -28.41
N LEU A 90 -5.01 -36.60 -28.11
CA LEU A 90 -5.86 -36.46 -26.93
C LEU A 90 -5.07 -36.68 -25.63
N SER A 91 -4.14 -37.64 -25.60
CA SER A 91 -3.27 -37.85 -24.42
C SER A 91 -2.30 -36.68 -24.21
N ALA A 92 -1.75 -36.12 -25.29
CA ALA A 92 -0.97 -34.88 -25.24
C ALA A 92 -1.80 -33.67 -24.78
N ALA A 93 -3.06 -33.56 -25.23
CA ALA A 93 -3.98 -32.50 -24.81
C ALA A 93 -4.36 -32.62 -23.33
N ILE A 94 -4.60 -33.84 -22.82
CA ILE A 94 -4.88 -34.10 -21.40
C ILE A 94 -3.66 -33.74 -20.55
N ALA A 95 -2.46 -34.20 -20.94
CA ALA A 95 -1.23 -33.87 -20.23
C ALA A 95 -0.96 -32.35 -20.20
N SER A 96 -1.22 -31.65 -21.31
CA SER A 96 -1.13 -30.19 -21.39
C SER A 96 -2.15 -29.49 -20.48
N LYS A 97 -3.39 -29.98 -20.43
CA LYS A 97 -4.44 -29.44 -19.54
C LYS A 97 -4.17 -29.70 -18.06
N GLU A 98 -3.62 -30.87 -17.71
CA GLU A 98 -3.18 -31.16 -16.34
C GLU A 98 -2.01 -30.27 -15.92
N ALA A 99 -1.03 -30.05 -16.81
CA ALA A 99 0.07 -29.13 -16.55
C ALA A 99 -0.44 -27.68 -16.35
N ALA A 100 -1.36 -27.23 -17.20
CA ALA A 100 -1.99 -25.91 -17.07
C ALA A 100 -2.82 -25.78 -15.78
N LEU A 101 -3.53 -26.83 -15.36
CA LEU A 101 -4.27 -26.85 -14.10
C LEU A 101 -3.35 -26.81 -12.88
N LYS A 102 -2.23 -27.54 -12.90
CA LYS A 102 -1.20 -27.44 -11.85
C LYS A 102 -0.63 -26.04 -11.77
N GLN A 103 -0.24 -25.46 -12.90
CA GLN A 103 0.31 -24.10 -12.96
C GLN A 103 -0.70 -23.05 -12.50
N ALA A 104 -1.97 -23.19 -12.89
CA ALA A 104 -3.05 -22.33 -12.41
C ALA A 104 -3.30 -22.49 -10.90
N GLY A 105 -3.20 -23.71 -10.37
CA GLY A 105 -3.31 -23.99 -8.93
C GLY A 105 -2.17 -23.37 -8.12
N GLU A 106 -0.93 -23.49 -8.61
CA GLU A 106 0.24 -22.84 -8.00
C GLU A 106 0.15 -21.32 -8.05
N THR A 107 -0.31 -20.76 -9.17
CA THR A 107 -0.49 -19.31 -9.32
C THR A 107 -1.59 -18.80 -8.39
N LYS A 108 -2.71 -19.53 -8.27
CA LYS A 108 -3.77 -19.22 -7.32
C LYS A 108 -3.28 -19.27 -5.88
N SER A 109 -2.49 -20.28 -5.51
CA SER A 109 -1.90 -20.37 -4.16
C SER A 109 -0.98 -19.19 -3.85
N LYS A 110 -0.18 -18.73 -4.83
CA LYS A 110 0.69 -17.56 -4.68
C LYS A 110 -0.12 -16.28 -4.53
N LEU A 111 -1.15 -16.08 -5.37
CA LEU A 111 -2.05 -14.94 -5.28
C LEU A 111 -2.83 -14.93 -3.96
N ASP A 112 -3.28 -16.08 -3.47
CA ASP A 112 -3.96 -16.19 -2.17
C ASP A 112 -3.02 -15.86 -0.99
N GLN A 113 -1.73 -16.20 -1.09
CA GLN A 113 -0.71 -15.77 -0.12
C GLN A 113 -0.46 -14.26 -0.21
N GLU A 114 -0.27 -13.72 -1.41
CA GLU A 114 -0.03 -12.29 -1.62
C GLU A 114 -1.22 -11.44 -1.13
N ILE A 115 -2.46 -11.90 -1.35
CA ILE A 115 -3.67 -11.24 -0.83
C ILE A 115 -3.67 -11.27 0.71
N LYS A 116 -3.29 -12.38 1.34
CA LYS A 116 -3.19 -12.46 2.81
C LYS A 116 -2.12 -11.53 3.36
N ASP A 117 -0.96 -11.48 2.72
CA ASP A 117 0.15 -10.61 3.13
C ASP A 117 -0.22 -9.13 2.97
N LEU A 118 -0.83 -8.76 1.84
CA LEU A 118 -1.37 -7.42 1.60
C LEU A 118 -2.47 -7.03 2.60
N GLN A 119 -3.36 -7.97 2.94
CA GLN A 119 -4.40 -7.72 3.96
C GLN A 119 -3.77 -7.48 5.34
N ALA A 120 -2.79 -8.29 5.73
CA ALA A 120 -2.06 -8.11 6.99
C ALA A 120 -1.32 -6.76 7.03
N GLU A 121 -0.68 -6.36 5.93
CA GLU A 121 0.00 -5.07 5.83
C GLU A 121 -0.99 -3.90 5.90
N VAL A 122 -2.14 -4.01 5.22
CA VAL A 122 -3.21 -2.99 5.29
C VAL A 122 -3.76 -2.85 6.71
N ASP A 123 -3.98 -3.97 7.41
CA ASP A 123 -4.49 -3.93 8.78
C ASP A 123 -3.44 -3.37 9.76
N GLN A 124 -2.17 -3.73 9.60
CA GLN A 124 -1.07 -3.16 10.37
C GLN A 124 -0.91 -1.65 10.12
N LEU A 125 -1.02 -1.20 8.87
CA LEU A 125 -0.99 0.21 8.50
C LEU A 125 -2.19 0.97 9.07
N LYS A 126 -3.38 0.37 9.09
CA LYS A 126 -4.58 0.96 9.70
C LYS A 126 -4.44 1.12 11.21
N GLU A 127 -3.96 0.11 11.92
CA GLU A 127 -3.76 0.21 13.37
C GLU A 127 -2.66 1.23 13.71
N THR A 128 -1.54 1.22 13.00
CA THR A 128 -0.49 2.25 13.16
C THR A 128 -1.00 3.66 12.84
N SER A 129 -1.91 3.79 11.88
CA SER A 129 -2.52 5.08 11.54
C SER A 129 -3.51 5.54 12.61
N LYS A 130 -4.30 4.64 13.18
CA LYS A 130 -5.22 4.96 14.29
C LYS A 130 -4.46 5.39 15.54
N ASP A 131 -3.41 4.68 15.93
CA ASP A 131 -2.60 5.05 17.10
C ASP A 131 -1.96 6.43 16.93
N LYS A 132 -1.42 6.71 15.74
CA LYS A 132 -0.91 8.04 15.40
C LYS A 132 -2.00 9.11 15.36
N GLN A 133 -3.18 8.79 14.84
CA GLN A 133 -4.32 9.71 14.83
C GLN A 133 -4.78 10.06 16.25
N LEU A 134 -4.82 9.08 17.16
CA LEU A 134 -5.19 9.32 18.56
C LEU A 134 -4.20 10.26 19.26
N ASP A 135 -2.89 10.09 19.03
CA ASP A 135 -1.86 10.97 19.59
C ASP A 135 -1.91 12.38 18.94
N ASP A 136 -2.08 12.44 17.62
CA ASP A 136 -2.27 13.69 16.87
C ASP A 136 -3.50 14.47 17.36
N GLU A 137 -4.61 13.77 17.63
CA GLU A 137 -5.88 14.38 18.05
C GLU A 137 -5.79 14.93 19.49
N GLN A 138 -5.11 14.21 20.39
CA GLN A 138 -4.81 14.71 21.74
C GLN A 138 -3.89 15.94 21.69
N TYR A 139 -2.88 15.93 20.83
CA TYR A 139 -1.97 17.05 20.66
C TYR A 139 -2.67 18.27 20.04
N GLN A 140 -3.49 18.06 19.02
CA GLN A 140 -4.29 19.10 18.37
C GLN A 140 -5.33 19.69 19.34
N SER A 141 -5.93 18.85 20.20
CA SER A 141 -6.84 19.29 21.26
C SER A 141 -6.15 20.24 22.24
N LYS A 142 -4.92 19.92 22.68
CA LYS A 142 -4.11 20.81 23.54
C LYS A 142 -3.78 22.14 22.85
N ILE A 143 -3.39 22.12 21.57
CA ILE A 143 -3.14 23.36 20.83
C ILE A 143 -4.42 24.22 20.76
N THR A 144 -5.56 23.58 20.49
CA THR A 144 -6.86 24.25 20.41
C THR A 144 -7.27 24.83 21.77
N GLU A 145 -7.01 24.12 22.86
CA GLU A 145 -7.23 24.62 24.22
C GLU A 145 -6.36 25.84 24.53
N LEU A 146 -5.06 25.79 24.19
CA LEU A 146 -4.16 26.94 24.31
C LEU A 146 -4.64 28.14 23.48
N ALA A 147 -5.04 27.89 22.23
CA ALA A 147 -5.58 28.92 21.34
C ALA A 147 -6.82 29.60 21.95
N ASN A 148 -7.74 28.81 22.50
CA ASN A 148 -8.92 29.31 23.20
C ASN A 148 -8.59 30.07 24.48
N MET A 149 -7.59 29.65 25.24
CA MET A 149 -7.13 30.35 26.43
C MET A 149 -6.55 31.73 26.07
N TYR A 150 -5.69 31.80 25.05
CA TYR A 150 -5.11 33.06 24.59
C TYR A 150 -6.14 33.99 23.94
N ALA A 151 -7.16 33.44 23.28
CA ALA A 151 -8.30 34.22 22.76
C ALA A 151 -9.16 34.82 23.88
N LYS A 152 -9.25 34.18 25.05
CA LYS A 152 -10.01 34.69 26.21
C LYS A 152 -9.33 35.82 26.97
N ILE A 153 -8.02 36.03 26.79
CA ILE A 153 -7.30 37.16 27.38
C ILE A 153 -7.24 38.33 26.40
N THR A 154 -6.96 39.54 26.91
CA THR A 154 -6.90 40.73 26.05
C THR A 154 -5.76 40.62 25.01
N PRO A 155 -6.00 40.94 23.72
CA PRO A 155 -4.99 40.80 22.66
C PRO A 155 -3.66 41.49 22.96
N SER A 156 -3.68 42.66 23.60
CA SER A 156 -2.47 43.39 24.01
C SER A 156 -1.61 42.67 25.05
N LYS A 157 -2.16 41.67 25.76
CA LYS A 157 -1.42 40.81 26.69
C LYS A 157 -1.05 39.47 26.05
N ALA A 158 -1.90 38.94 25.18
CA ALA A 158 -1.61 37.71 24.44
C ALA A 158 -0.45 37.90 23.46
N ALA A 159 -0.43 38.99 22.70
CA ALA A 159 0.56 39.21 21.65
C ALA A 159 2.01 39.19 22.18
N PRO A 160 2.40 39.92 23.24
CA PRO A 160 3.76 39.84 23.79
C PRO A 160 4.13 38.44 24.29
N ILE A 161 3.17 37.69 24.83
CA ILE A 161 3.40 36.30 25.29
C ILE A 161 3.70 35.40 24.09
N LEU A 162 2.90 35.48 23.03
CA LEU A 162 3.12 34.71 21.80
C LEU A 162 4.39 35.13 21.04
N GLU A 163 4.81 36.40 21.16
CA GLU A 163 6.10 36.84 20.60
C GLU A 163 7.31 36.34 21.37
N SER A 164 7.15 36.07 22.66
CA SER A 164 8.24 35.59 23.52
C SER A 164 8.52 34.09 23.39
N MET A 165 7.61 33.33 22.79
CA MET A 165 7.77 31.90 22.50
C MET A 165 8.43 31.67 21.13
N ALA A 166 8.75 30.42 20.81
CA ALA A 166 9.27 30.06 19.50
C ALA A 166 8.26 30.44 18.40
N LEU A 167 8.75 31.00 17.30
CA LEU A 167 7.90 31.47 16.19
C LEU A 167 7.00 30.35 15.66
N GLU A 168 7.55 29.14 15.57
CA GLU A 168 6.87 27.94 15.12
C GLU A 168 5.74 27.51 16.08
N GLU A 169 5.94 27.62 17.39
CA GLU A 169 4.93 27.31 18.41
C GLU A 169 3.82 28.38 18.43
N ALA A 170 4.20 29.66 18.33
CA ALA A 170 3.25 30.77 18.21
C ALA A 170 2.34 30.61 16.99
N VAL A 171 2.91 30.22 15.85
CA VAL A 171 2.15 30.01 14.60
C VAL A 171 1.16 28.85 14.73
N LEU A 172 1.50 27.76 15.41
CA LEU A 172 0.56 26.65 15.64
C LEU A 172 -0.66 27.10 16.47
N VAL A 173 -0.41 27.86 17.53
CA VAL A 173 -1.48 28.40 18.38
C VAL A 173 -2.32 29.41 17.60
N LEU A 174 -1.70 30.31 16.85
CA LEU A 174 -2.39 31.27 15.99
C LEU A 174 -3.23 30.58 14.90
N ASP A 175 -2.75 29.46 14.33
CA ASP A 175 -3.48 28.73 13.30
C ASP A 175 -4.75 28.06 13.83
N ALA A 176 -4.69 27.57 15.07
CA ALA A 176 -5.83 26.96 15.77
C ALA A 176 -6.83 27.99 16.33
N MET A 177 -6.51 29.30 16.31
CA MET A 177 -7.44 30.35 16.72
C MET A 177 -8.47 30.66 15.63
N ARG A 178 -9.63 31.20 16.06
CA ARG A 178 -10.59 31.80 15.14
C ARG A 178 -9.94 32.97 14.37
N PRO A 179 -10.31 33.21 13.10
CA PRO A 179 -9.73 34.27 12.29
C PRO A 179 -9.78 35.66 12.94
N ASP A 180 -10.91 36.01 13.57
CA ASP A 180 -11.09 37.31 14.21
C ASP A 180 -10.13 37.51 15.40
N ASP A 181 -10.00 36.51 16.26
CA ASP A 181 -9.10 36.55 17.43
C ASP A 181 -7.64 36.61 17.00
N ARG A 182 -7.29 35.81 15.96
CA ARG A 182 -5.97 35.79 15.35
C ARG A 182 -5.57 37.16 14.80
N VAL A 183 -6.46 37.83 14.07
CA VAL A 183 -6.22 39.17 13.51
C VAL A 183 -5.99 40.19 14.62
N ARG A 184 -6.82 40.17 15.68
CA ARG A 184 -6.70 41.10 16.80
C ARG A 184 -5.39 40.92 17.56
N ILE A 185 -4.88 39.69 17.65
CA ILE A 185 -3.57 39.41 18.25
C ILE A 185 -2.44 39.84 17.33
N LEU A 186 -2.49 39.51 16.04
CA LEU A 186 -1.50 39.95 15.04
C LEU A 186 -1.38 41.48 14.98
N GLU A 187 -2.48 42.20 15.17
CA GLU A 187 -2.50 43.68 15.24
C GLU A 187 -1.71 44.23 16.45
N LYS A 188 -1.62 43.45 17.54
CA LYS A 188 -0.89 43.84 18.76
C LYS A 188 0.53 43.28 18.81
N MET A 189 0.95 42.51 17.80
CA MET A 189 2.33 42.08 17.62
C MET A 189 3.16 43.19 16.95
N THR A 190 4.46 43.10 17.11
CA THR A 190 5.46 43.84 16.36
C THR A 190 5.35 43.53 14.86
N PRO A 191 5.58 44.53 13.97
CA PRO A 191 5.50 44.32 12.52
C PRO A 191 6.36 43.15 12.01
N LYS A 192 7.54 42.96 12.62
CA LYS A 192 8.45 41.87 12.28
C LYS A 192 7.90 40.50 12.66
N ALA A 193 7.36 40.36 13.87
CA ALA A 193 6.80 39.08 14.31
C ALA A 193 5.54 38.71 13.53
N ALA A 194 4.65 39.68 13.28
CA ALA A 194 3.45 39.46 12.47
C ALA A 194 3.78 39.05 11.02
N ALA A 195 4.79 39.69 10.39
CA ALA A 195 5.25 39.31 9.06
C ALA A 195 5.80 37.88 9.03
N ASN A 196 6.62 37.51 9.99
CA ASN A 196 7.18 36.16 10.07
C ASN A 196 6.10 35.09 10.32
N ALA A 197 5.15 35.38 11.22
CA ALA A 197 4.05 34.48 11.52
C ALA A 197 3.12 34.26 10.32
N THR A 198 2.82 35.33 9.57
CA THR A 198 1.96 35.24 8.37
C THR A 198 2.64 34.49 7.22
N VAL A 199 3.96 34.60 7.04
CA VAL A 199 4.71 33.77 6.08
C VAL A 199 4.57 32.29 6.44
N MET A 200 4.78 31.94 7.72
CA MET A 200 4.68 30.55 8.20
C MET A 200 3.25 30.00 8.13
N LEU A 201 2.23 30.83 8.33
CA LEU A 201 0.82 30.46 8.15
C LEU A 201 0.47 30.23 6.67
N LYS A 202 1.09 30.98 5.75
CA LYS A 202 0.89 30.84 4.30
C LYS A 202 1.52 29.56 3.75
N ASP A 203 2.67 29.16 4.28
CA ASP A 203 3.54 28.14 3.66
C ASP A 203 3.00 26.70 3.71
N GLY A 204 1.75 26.46 4.11
CA GLY A 204 1.00 25.25 3.77
C GLY A 204 1.60 23.92 4.24
N LYS A 205 2.66 23.95 5.05
CA LYS A 205 3.27 22.75 5.63
C LYS A 205 2.19 21.97 6.37
N THR A 206 2.23 20.65 6.26
CA THR A 206 1.29 19.79 6.97
C THR A 206 1.36 20.11 8.46
N SER A 207 0.24 19.99 9.18
CA SER A 207 0.20 20.29 10.63
C SER A 207 1.35 19.59 11.36
N LYS A 208 1.63 18.34 11.00
CA LYS A 208 2.74 17.52 11.54
C LYS A 208 4.13 18.14 11.35
N ASP A 209 4.44 18.63 10.16
CA ASP A 209 5.75 19.25 9.89
C ASP A 209 5.95 20.53 10.72
N ARG A 210 4.87 21.29 10.93
CA ARG A 210 4.89 22.48 11.80
C ARG A 210 5.03 22.11 13.28
N GLN A 211 4.38 21.03 13.74
CA GLN A 211 4.51 20.51 15.10
C GLN A 211 5.95 20.04 15.40
N ILE A 212 6.58 19.33 14.47
CA ILE A 212 7.98 18.89 14.60
C ILE A 212 8.91 20.10 14.66
N ALA A 213 8.73 21.08 13.77
CA ALA A 213 9.52 22.30 13.77
C ALA A 213 9.36 23.10 15.07
N ALA A 214 8.14 23.19 15.62
CA ALA A 214 7.87 23.85 16.89
C ALA A 214 8.53 23.15 18.08
N LEU A 215 8.46 21.82 18.13
CA LEU A 215 9.12 21.03 19.18
C LEU A 215 10.65 21.21 19.13
N GLN A 216 11.25 21.17 17.94
CA GLN A 216 12.68 21.41 17.76
C GLN A 216 13.09 22.83 18.17
N ALA A 217 12.30 23.84 17.79
CA ALA A 217 12.55 25.23 18.15
C ALA A 217 12.46 25.45 19.67
N ARG A 218 11.49 24.81 20.34
CA ARG A 218 11.34 24.84 21.80
C ARG A 218 12.52 24.18 22.52
N ILE A 219 12.99 23.02 22.04
CA ILE A 219 14.19 22.38 22.59
C ILE A 219 15.39 23.34 22.47
N LYS A 220 15.58 23.95 21.30
CA LYS A 220 16.67 24.91 21.09
C LYS A 220 16.55 26.17 21.97
N GLN A 221 15.34 26.68 22.17
CA GLN A 221 15.10 27.80 23.10
C GLN A 221 15.36 27.40 24.55
N GLN A 222 14.97 26.19 24.97
CA GLN A 222 15.26 25.69 26.31
C GLN A 222 16.76 25.47 26.52
N GLU A 223 17.47 24.89 25.55
CA GLU A 223 18.92 24.77 25.55
C GLU A 223 19.60 26.15 25.65
N SER A 224 19.09 27.15 24.91
CA SER A 224 19.59 28.53 24.93
C SER A 224 19.23 29.30 26.20
N ALA A 225 18.08 29.02 26.84
CA ALA A 225 17.64 29.67 28.08
C ALA A 225 18.41 29.17 29.32
N THR A 226 18.96 27.95 29.28
CA THR A 226 19.99 27.50 30.25
C THR A 226 21.37 28.14 30.03
N ALA A 227 21.57 28.90 28.95
CA ALA A 227 22.78 29.67 28.71
C ALA A 227 22.58 31.15 29.10
N GLN A 228 22.66 31.44 30.40
CA GLN A 228 22.95 32.80 30.88
C GLN A 228 24.30 33.29 30.31
N PRO A 229 24.52 34.61 30.17
CA PRO A 229 25.60 35.18 29.36
C PRO A 229 26.95 34.84 29.97
N GLU A 230 27.65 33.88 29.38
CA GLU A 230 28.97 33.48 29.86
C GLU A 230 29.98 34.57 29.49
N THR A 231 30.43 35.32 30.50
CA THR A 231 31.79 35.93 30.58
C THR A 231 32.89 34.85 30.63
N ILE A 232 32.59 33.66 30.12
CA ILE A 232 33.32 32.42 30.27
C ILE A 232 33.52 31.94 28.84
N LEU A 233 34.76 31.65 28.46
CA LEU A 233 35.07 31.15 27.12
C LEU A 233 34.15 29.95 26.78
N ASP A 234 33.36 30.11 25.72
CA ASP A 234 32.50 29.03 25.23
C ASP A 234 33.37 27.87 24.72
N LYS A 235 32.82 26.65 24.70
CA LYS A 235 33.50 25.43 24.23
C LYS A 235 34.14 25.63 22.86
N GLN A 236 33.50 26.40 21.96
CA GLN A 236 34.06 26.71 20.64
C GLN A 236 35.33 27.56 20.72
N GLN A 237 35.37 28.53 21.63
CA GLN A 237 36.55 29.38 21.85
C GLN A 237 37.68 28.59 22.53
N LEU A 238 37.35 27.76 23.53
CA LEU A 238 38.33 26.87 24.16
C LEU A 238 38.95 25.89 23.15
N LYS A 239 38.12 25.28 22.30
CA LYS A 239 38.57 24.42 21.22
C LYS A 239 39.53 25.16 20.29
N ALA A 240 39.15 26.34 19.81
CA ALA A 240 39.99 27.13 18.91
C ALA A 240 41.35 27.49 19.54
N THR A 241 41.34 27.96 20.78
CA THR A 241 42.57 28.35 21.50
C THR A 241 43.50 27.15 21.71
N PHE A 242 43.02 26.05 22.28
CA PHE A 242 43.88 24.91 22.61
C PHE A 242 44.23 24.02 21.42
N ASN A 243 43.44 24.00 20.34
CA ASN A 243 43.84 23.33 19.10
C ASN A 243 44.96 24.09 18.36
N SER A 244 45.00 25.42 18.48
CA SER A 244 46.04 26.26 17.86
C SER A 244 47.30 26.45 18.72
N MET A 245 47.24 26.05 19.99
CA MET A 245 48.34 26.15 20.94
C MET A 245 49.33 24.99 20.76
N ASP A 246 50.62 25.27 20.97
CA ASP A 246 51.64 24.23 21.05
C ASP A 246 51.33 23.24 22.18
N ALA A 247 51.49 21.94 21.91
CA ALA A 247 51.07 20.86 22.82
C ALA A 247 51.86 20.87 24.13
N LYS A 248 53.15 21.20 24.10
CA LYS A 248 54.00 21.26 25.29
C LYS A 248 53.61 22.44 26.18
N SER A 249 53.38 23.60 25.56
CA SER A 249 52.93 24.82 26.25
C SER A 249 51.53 24.62 26.87
N ALA A 250 50.63 23.99 26.14
CA ALA A 250 49.30 23.63 26.63
C ALA A 250 49.39 22.65 27.81
N ALA A 251 50.25 21.63 27.72
CA ALA A 251 50.43 20.65 28.80
C ALA A 251 50.95 21.29 30.10
N GLU A 252 51.95 22.17 30.02
CA GLU A 252 52.46 22.88 31.19
C GLU A 252 51.40 23.78 31.84
N LEU A 253 50.62 24.50 31.03
CA LEU A 253 49.54 25.35 31.50
C LEU A 253 48.41 24.55 32.16
N LEU A 254 47.99 23.46 31.52
CA LEU A 254 46.92 22.60 32.03
C LEU A 254 47.33 21.86 33.31
N LEU A 255 48.60 21.46 33.44
CA LEU A 255 49.10 20.87 34.69
C LEU A 255 49.11 21.87 35.84
N LYS A 256 49.61 23.10 35.61
CA LYS A 256 49.55 24.16 36.63
C LYS A 256 48.12 24.52 37.02
N MET A 257 47.20 24.48 36.05
CA MET A 257 45.79 24.73 36.30
C MET A 257 45.07 23.55 36.96
N ALA A 258 45.58 22.32 36.83
CA ALA A 258 44.99 21.14 37.45
C ALA A 258 45.05 21.20 38.99
N ASP A 259 46.10 21.84 39.53
CA ASP A 259 46.26 22.04 40.97
C ASP A 259 45.21 22.99 41.56
N VAL A 260 44.74 23.96 40.76
CA VAL A 260 43.79 25.00 41.20
C VAL A 260 42.35 24.64 40.79
N SER A 261 42.15 24.10 39.59
CA SER A 261 40.83 23.87 39.00
C SER A 261 40.82 22.66 38.05
N PRO A 262 40.77 21.43 38.57
CA PRO A 262 40.80 20.22 37.74
C PRO A 262 39.57 20.12 36.82
N SER A 263 38.41 20.62 37.24
CA SER A 263 37.18 20.62 36.41
C SER A 263 37.31 21.50 35.16
N LYS A 264 38.04 22.62 35.23
CA LYS A 264 38.29 23.49 34.06
C LYS A 264 39.24 22.83 33.07
N VAL A 265 40.25 22.12 33.57
CA VAL A 265 41.15 21.31 32.74
C VAL A 265 40.36 20.22 32.00
N LEU A 266 39.45 19.52 32.69
CA LEU A 266 38.58 18.52 32.06
C LEU A 266 37.65 19.14 31.00
N ARG A 267 37.08 20.34 31.24
CA ARG A 267 36.28 21.07 30.25
C ARG A 267 37.10 21.38 28.99
N ILE A 268 38.36 21.77 29.13
CA ILE A 268 39.25 22.06 28.00
C ILE A 268 39.62 20.78 27.25
N LEU A 269 40.05 19.73 27.96
CA LEU A 269 40.40 18.44 27.36
C LEU A 269 39.20 17.78 26.66
N ASN A 270 37.97 18.05 27.10
CA ASN A 270 36.75 17.60 26.41
C ASN A 270 36.36 18.48 25.20
N ALA A 271 36.83 19.72 25.13
CA ALA A 271 36.47 20.67 24.07
C ALA A 271 37.40 20.58 22.84
N VAL A 272 38.68 20.26 23.05
CA VAL A 272 39.66 20.06 21.97
C VAL A 272 39.36 18.82 21.14
N ASP A 273 39.87 18.77 19.91
CA ASP A 273 39.76 17.56 19.08
C ASP A 273 40.67 16.42 19.56
N ASP A 274 40.42 15.22 19.04
CA ASP A 274 41.14 14.00 19.43
C ASP A 274 42.65 14.09 19.17
N THR A 275 43.05 14.83 18.13
CA THR A 275 44.45 14.96 17.73
C THR A 275 45.20 15.90 18.67
N ALA A 276 44.63 17.07 18.97
CA ALA A 276 45.17 18.01 19.95
C ALA A 276 45.16 17.38 21.36
N ARG A 277 44.06 16.73 21.75
CA ARG A 277 43.95 16.03 23.04
C ARG A 277 45.03 14.98 23.23
N SER A 278 45.23 14.10 22.25
CA SER A 278 46.24 13.03 22.36
C SER A 278 47.65 13.58 22.50
N ARG A 279 48.02 14.63 21.74
CA ARG A 279 49.32 15.30 21.85
C ARG A 279 49.51 16.00 23.20
N ILE A 280 48.51 16.74 23.65
CA ILE A 280 48.54 17.44 24.94
C ILE A 280 48.67 16.43 26.08
N VAL A 281 47.88 15.35 26.08
CA VAL A 281 47.95 14.30 27.12
C VAL A 281 49.30 13.57 27.10
N ALA A 282 49.90 13.36 25.92
CA ALA A 282 51.24 12.77 25.82
C ALA A 282 52.31 13.66 26.48
N GLU A 283 52.30 14.96 26.19
CA GLU A 283 53.21 15.94 26.83
C GLU A 283 52.92 16.06 28.35
N MET A 284 51.65 16.06 28.75
CA MET A 284 51.27 16.07 30.18
C MET A 284 51.78 14.82 30.91
N SER A 285 51.71 13.64 30.28
CA SER A 285 52.21 12.39 30.86
C SER A 285 53.73 12.42 31.04
N GLY A 286 54.45 13.01 30.07
CA GLY A 286 55.90 13.22 30.15
C GLY A 286 56.31 14.16 31.29
N LEU A 287 55.48 15.15 31.62
CA LEU A 287 55.74 16.11 32.70
C LEU A 287 55.26 15.63 34.09
N ASN A 288 54.06 15.05 34.17
CA ASN A 288 53.49 14.52 35.39
C ASN A 288 52.50 13.38 35.11
N ASN A 289 53.02 12.16 35.10
CA ASN A 289 52.24 10.95 34.82
C ASN A 289 51.10 10.72 35.83
N LYS A 290 51.30 11.03 37.12
CA LYS A 290 50.31 10.80 38.18
C LYS A 290 49.07 11.67 38.00
N ILE A 291 49.25 12.99 37.81
CA ILE A 291 48.14 13.92 37.62
C ILE A 291 47.44 13.64 36.28
N THR A 292 48.21 13.33 35.24
CA THR A 292 47.67 13.01 33.92
C THR A 292 46.78 11.77 33.95
N ALA A 293 47.21 10.69 34.60
CA ALA A 293 46.39 9.48 34.77
C ALA A 293 45.09 9.76 35.55
N GLN A 294 45.14 10.62 36.57
CA GLN A 294 43.95 11.04 37.32
C GLN A 294 42.98 11.89 36.48
N LEU A 295 43.49 12.79 35.63
CA LEU A 295 42.65 13.59 34.74
C LEU A 295 42.02 12.73 33.63
N VAL A 296 42.80 11.85 33.00
CA VAL A 296 42.32 10.97 31.93
C VAL A 296 41.29 9.96 32.45
N SER A 297 41.51 9.38 33.64
CA SER A 297 40.50 8.51 34.27
C SER A 297 39.18 9.24 34.53
N LYS A 298 39.23 10.49 35.01
CA LYS A 298 38.02 11.32 35.17
C LYS A 298 37.36 11.68 33.84
N LEU A 299 38.16 11.89 32.79
CA LEU A 299 37.66 12.15 31.44
C LEU A 299 36.83 10.97 30.90
N MET A 300 37.23 9.74 31.21
CA MET A 300 36.54 8.51 30.78
C MET A 300 35.24 8.23 31.54
N VAL A 301 35.07 8.76 32.76
CA VAL A 301 33.94 8.45 33.63
C VAL A 301 32.72 9.36 33.37
N GLY A 302 32.84 10.40 32.55
CA GLY A 302 31.70 11.16 32.02
C GLY A 302 30.74 11.72 33.08
N LYS A 303 31.24 12.12 34.26
CA LYS A 303 30.48 12.82 35.30
C LYS A 303 31.13 14.15 35.66
#